data_AF-Q70ML9-F1
#
_entry.id   AF-Q70ML9-F1
#
_cell.length_a   1.000
_cell.length_b   1.000
_cell.length_c   1.000
_cell.angle_alpha   90.00
_cell.angle_beta   90.00
_cell.angle_gamma   90.00
#
_symmetry.space_group_name_H-M   'P 1'
#
loop_
_entity.id
_entity.type
_entity.pdbx_description
1 polymer ?
#
loop_
_entity_poly.entity_id
_entity_poly.type
_entity_poly.pdbx_seq_one_letter_code
_entity_poly.pdbx_strand_id
1 'polypeptide(L)'
;GSVGMSLEKKGSKGSKPASKRDIFKKPVDKHSVENLVRPFILKDEDYKLLMDIMLGEFNKGLGKETNPTAKVKMYPTYVRDVPDGSENGNFLALDLGGTNFRVLLINLNGQEVTMESKIYLIPQHMMTGTGEQLFDHIAECIHKFMSSHDLLKEKIPLGFTFSFPCKQIGLNHAILTQWTKGFKC
;
A
#
# COMPACT_ATOMS: atom_id res chain seq x y z
N GLY A 1 -65.93 13.23 -55.39
CA GLY A 1 -65.16 11.98 -55.45
C GLY A 1 -63.72 12.27 -55.10
N SER A 2 -63.15 11.42 -54.25
CA SER A 2 -61.78 11.39 -53.73
C SER A 2 -61.33 12.46 -52.73
N VAL A 3 -61.25 11.95 -51.49
CA VAL A 3 -60.55 12.44 -50.30
C VAL A 3 -59.04 12.35 -50.53
N GLY A 4 -58.29 13.38 -50.16
CA GLY A 4 -56.83 13.37 -50.04
C GLY A 4 -56.43 13.75 -48.62
N MET A 5 -55.90 12.78 -47.87
CA MET A 5 -55.52 12.88 -46.46
C MET A 5 -54.34 13.82 -46.21
N SER A 6 -54.46 14.58 -45.12
CA SER A 6 -53.42 15.38 -44.49
C SER A 6 -52.44 14.49 -43.71
N LEU A 7 -51.14 14.80 -43.75
CA LEU A 7 -50.15 14.33 -42.78
C LEU A 7 -49.26 15.50 -42.36
N GLU A 8 -49.53 16.01 -41.17
CA GLU A 8 -48.75 17.02 -40.47
C GLU A 8 -47.36 16.46 -40.08
N LYS A 9 -46.28 17.16 -40.45
CA LYS A 9 -44.97 16.97 -39.82
C LYS A 9 -44.85 17.93 -38.63
N LYS A 10 -45.03 17.40 -37.41
CA LYS A 10 -44.69 18.08 -36.16
C LYS A 10 -43.19 18.34 -36.09
N GLY A 11 -42.79 19.60 -36.18
CA GLY A 11 -41.43 20.04 -35.86
C GLY A 11 -41.21 20.03 -34.34
N SER A 12 -40.50 19.02 -33.84
CA SER A 12 -40.02 19.00 -32.46
C SER A 12 -38.83 19.97 -32.33
N LYS A 13 -39.01 21.09 -31.63
CA LYS A 13 -37.90 21.95 -31.17
C LYS A 13 -37.19 21.25 -30.02
N GLY A 14 -36.28 20.34 -30.36
CA GLY A 14 -35.31 19.79 -29.39
C GLY A 14 -34.32 20.88 -28.98
N SER A 15 -34.27 21.20 -27.69
CA SER A 15 -33.20 21.98 -27.08
C SER A 15 -31.87 21.24 -27.27
N LYS A 16 -30.89 21.89 -27.90
CA LYS A 16 -29.53 21.33 -28.03
C LYS A 16 -28.92 21.23 -26.63
N PRO A 17 -28.34 20.07 -26.24
CA PRO A 17 -27.65 19.96 -24.96
C PRO A 17 -26.38 20.81 -25.01
N ALA A 18 -26.11 21.55 -23.95
CA ALA A 18 -24.90 22.36 -23.83
C ALA A 18 -23.66 21.47 -24.01
N SER A 19 -22.75 21.94 -24.86
CA SER A 19 -21.45 21.31 -25.11
C SER A 19 -20.68 21.17 -23.79
N LYS A 20 -20.17 19.97 -23.49
CA LYS A 20 -19.31 19.69 -22.31
C LYS A 20 -18.08 20.62 -22.18
N ARG A 21 -17.76 21.40 -23.22
CA ARG A 21 -16.64 22.37 -23.23
C ARG A 21 -16.94 23.70 -22.52
N ASP A 22 -18.20 24.01 -22.22
CA ASP A 22 -18.56 25.30 -21.58
C ASP A 22 -18.58 25.27 -20.04
N ILE A 23 -18.34 24.10 -19.42
CA ILE A 23 -18.37 23.93 -17.95
C ILE A 23 -17.10 24.51 -17.29
N PHE A 24 -15.98 24.60 -18.03
CA PHE A 24 -14.68 25.02 -17.49
C PHE A 24 -14.31 26.50 -17.70
N LYS A 25 -15.27 27.35 -18.09
CA LYS A 25 -15.00 28.79 -18.40
C LYS A 25 -15.37 29.77 -17.29
N LYS A 26 -15.95 29.33 -16.16
CA LYS A 26 -16.21 30.25 -15.05
C LYS A 26 -14.92 30.49 -14.26
N PRO A 27 -14.49 31.75 -14.05
CA PRO A 27 -13.36 32.04 -13.20
C PRO A 27 -13.64 31.48 -11.80
N VAL A 28 -12.71 30.68 -11.30
CA VAL A 28 -12.80 30.12 -9.95
C VAL A 28 -12.62 31.29 -8.97
N ASP A 29 -13.65 31.54 -8.16
CA ASP A 29 -13.60 32.56 -7.13
C ASP A 29 -12.56 32.18 -6.06
N LYS A 30 -11.55 33.02 -5.89
CA LYS A 30 -10.44 32.79 -4.97
C LYS A 30 -10.96 32.65 -3.53
N HIS A 31 -11.97 33.42 -3.15
CA HIS A 31 -12.54 33.39 -1.81
C HIS A 31 -13.25 32.06 -1.52
N SER A 32 -13.97 31.54 -2.52
CA SER A 32 -14.58 30.20 -2.46
C SER A 32 -13.54 29.09 -2.28
N VAL A 33 -12.39 29.17 -2.96
CA VAL A 33 -11.29 28.21 -2.78
C VAL A 33 -10.66 28.34 -1.40
N GLU A 34 -10.37 29.57 -0.96
CA GLU A 34 -9.79 29.85 0.37
C GLU A 34 -10.67 29.29 1.49
N ASN A 35 -11.98 29.51 1.43
CA ASN A 35 -12.92 28.96 2.41
C ASN A 35 -12.99 27.43 2.39
N LEU A 36 -12.88 26.81 1.20
CA LEU A 36 -12.88 25.35 1.06
C LEU A 36 -11.63 24.71 1.65
N VAL A 37 -10.46 25.35 1.49
CA VAL A 37 -9.18 24.80 1.98
C VAL A 37 -8.86 25.21 3.41
N ARG A 38 -9.51 26.25 3.93
CA ARG A 38 -9.28 26.77 5.30
C ARG A 38 -9.31 25.68 6.39
N PRO A 39 -10.22 24.69 6.38
CA PRO A 39 -10.21 23.62 7.39
C PRO A 39 -8.98 22.71 7.35
N PHE A 40 -8.20 22.73 6.26
CA PHE A 40 -6.95 21.97 6.12
C PHE A 40 -5.71 22.75 6.58
N ILE A 41 -5.87 24.05 6.88
CA ILE A 41 -4.80 24.89 7.41
C ILE A 41 -4.77 24.72 8.92
N LEU A 42 -3.87 23.85 9.38
CA LEU A 42 -3.64 23.61 10.80
C LEU A 42 -2.73 24.69 11.39
N LYS A 43 -3.05 25.13 12.61
CA LYS A 43 -2.20 26.02 13.41
C LYS A 43 -1.31 25.19 14.34
N ASP A 44 -0.30 25.83 14.91
CA ASP A 44 0.59 25.21 15.91
C ASP A 44 -0.16 24.57 17.08
N GLU A 45 -1.30 25.15 17.49
CA GLU A 45 -2.18 24.61 18.53
C GLU A 45 -2.81 23.27 18.13
N ASP A 46 -3.21 23.13 16.86
CA ASP A 46 -3.79 21.88 16.33
C ASP A 46 -2.73 20.78 16.30
N TYR A 47 -1.48 21.10 15.93
CA TYR A 47 -0.37 20.15 15.97
C TYR A 47 -0.04 19.69 17.39
N LYS A 48 -0.03 20.59 18.36
CA LYS A 48 0.18 20.23 19.78
C LYS A 48 -0.91 19.29 20.28
N LEU A 49 -2.17 19.62 20.01
CA LEU A 49 -3.30 18.75 20.34
C LEU A 49 -3.18 17.37 19.69
N LEU A 50 -2.79 17.31 18.41
CA LEU A 50 -2.59 16.04 17.72
C LEU A 50 -1.46 15.20 18.34
N MET A 51 -0.35 15.83 18.72
CA MET A 51 0.76 15.14 19.40
C MET A 51 0.30 14.54 20.73
N ASP A 52 -0.46 15.29 21.53
CA ASP A 52 -0.97 14.81 22.82
C ASP A 52 -1.95 13.64 22.65
N ILE A 53 -2.84 13.71 21.65
CA ILE A 53 -3.76 12.61 21.31
C ILE A 53 -2.97 11.37 20.87
N MET A 54 -1.99 11.53 20.00
CA MET A 54 -1.17 10.42 19.50
C MET A 54 -0.36 9.77 20.61
N LEU A 55 0.27 10.56 21.48
CA LEU A 55 0.99 10.07 22.65
C LEU A 55 0.06 9.30 23.60
N GLY A 56 -1.16 9.80 23.82
CA GLY A 56 -2.18 9.11 24.59
C GLY A 56 -2.54 7.74 24.01
N GLU A 57 -2.71 7.64 22.68
CA GLU A 57 -2.99 6.36 22.01
C GLU A 57 -1.77 5.42 22.01
N PHE A 58 -0.54 5.93 21.90
CA PHE A 58 0.68 5.12 22.04
C PHE A 58 0.77 4.49 23.42
N ASN A 59 0.54 5.27 24.48
CA ASN A 59 0.56 4.75 25.85
C ASN A 59 -0.51 3.68 26.07
N LYS A 60 -1.72 3.85 25.52
CA LYS A 60 -2.75 2.80 25.53
C LYS A 60 -2.32 1.56 24.75
N GLY A 61 -1.67 1.74 23.60
CA GLY A 61 -1.13 0.66 22.80
C GLY A 61 -0.03 -0.12 23.52
N LEU A 62 0.83 0.53 24.29
CA LEU A 62 1.88 -0.13 25.06
C LEU A 62 1.35 -0.80 26.34
N GLY A 63 0.26 -0.31 26.92
CA GLY A 63 -0.33 -0.87 28.13
C GLY A 63 -0.97 -2.24 27.90
N LYS A 64 -0.60 -3.24 28.71
CA LYS A 64 -1.08 -4.63 28.58
C LYS A 64 -2.61 -4.75 28.55
N GLU A 65 -3.29 -4.08 29.48
CA GLU A 65 -4.75 -4.15 29.62
C GLU A 65 -5.49 -3.25 28.61
N THR A 66 -4.83 -2.19 28.14
CA THR A 66 -5.42 -1.21 27.21
C THR A 66 -5.18 -1.56 25.74
N ASN A 67 -4.15 -2.36 25.44
CA ASN A 67 -3.79 -2.76 24.08
C ASN A 67 -4.95 -3.42 23.29
N PRO A 68 -5.76 -4.34 23.87
CA PRO A 68 -6.84 -5.00 23.14
C PRO A 68 -7.83 -4.03 22.50
N THR A 69 -8.10 -2.89 23.15
CA THR A 69 -9.06 -1.87 22.68
C THR A 69 -8.40 -0.61 22.12
N ALA A 70 -7.07 -0.46 22.23
CA ALA A 70 -6.33 0.68 21.68
C ALA A 70 -6.48 0.79 20.15
N LYS A 71 -6.54 2.03 19.63
CA LYS A 71 -6.61 2.28 18.18
C LYS A 71 -5.24 2.12 17.52
N VAL A 72 -4.17 2.48 18.23
CA VAL A 72 -2.78 2.27 17.82
C VAL A 72 -2.23 1.10 18.62
N LYS A 73 -1.89 -0.01 17.93
CA LYS A 73 -1.61 -1.30 18.60
C LYS A 73 -0.19 -1.46 19.13
N MET A 74 0.77 -0.66 18.71
CA MET A 74 2.16 -0.71 19.19
C MET A 74 2.74 -2.14 19.24
N TYR A 75 2.51 -2.94 18.20
CA TYR A 75 2.96 -4.34 18.19
C TYR A 75 4.49 -4.45 18.24
N PRO A 76 5.04 -5.38 19.04
CA PRO A 76 6.49 -5.59 19.09
C PRO A 76 6.99 -6.20 17.77
N THR A 77 8.11 -5.67 17.27
CA THR A 77 8.76 -6.16 16.05
C THR A 77 9.67 -7.37 16.28
N TYR A 78 10.02 -7.63 17.56
CA TYR A 78 11.02 -8.61 18.01
C TYR A 78 12.47 -8.31 17.57
N VAL A 79 12.71 -7.14 16.96
CA VAL A 79 14.06 -6.59 16.76
C VAL A 79 14.46 -5.87 18.04
N ARG A 80 15.58 -6.28 18.65
CA ARG A 80 16.00 -5.79 19.97
C ARG A 80 17.17 -4.82 19.93
N ASP A 81 17.95 -4.88 18.85
CA ASP A 81 19.15 -4.09 18.66
C ASP A 81 19.07 -3.37 17.30
N VAL A 82 19.70 -2.21 17.24
CA VAL A 82 19.93 -1.49 15.98
C VAL A 82 21.26 -1.96 15.37
N PRO A 83 21.46 -1.82 14.05
CA PRO A 83 22.71 -2.21 13.45
C PRO A 83 23.92 -1.50 14.08
N ASP A 84 24.99 -2.23 14.35
CA ASP A 84 26.21 -1.70 14.99
C ASP A 84 27.42 -1.66 14.05
N GLY A 85 27.25 -2.11 12.80
CA GLY A 85 28.29 -2.13 11.78
C GLY A 85 29.18 -3.37 11.84
N SER A 86 28.87 -4.35 12.70
CA SER A 86 29.52 -5.66 12.71
C SER A 86 28.83 -6.68 11.77
N GLU A 87 27.69 -6.30 11.19
CA GLU A 87 26.90 -7.17 10.31
C GLU A 87 27.70 -7.56 9.07
N ASN A 88 27.68 -8.85 8.77
CA ASN A 88 28.37 -9.39 7.62
C ASN A 88 27.60 -10.56 7.01
N GLY A 89 27.87 -10.80 5.73
CA GLY A 89 27.33 -11.94 4.98
C GLY A 89 26.33 -11.56 3.90
N ASN A 90 25.87 -12.59 3.20
CA ASN A 90 24.85 -12.46 2.16
C ASN A 90 23.47 -12.72 2.76
N PHE A 91 22.51 -11.88 2.42
CA PHE A 91 21.13 -11.98 2.86
C PHE A 91 20.20 -11.84 1.66
N LEU A 92 19.13 -12.61 1.65
CA LEU A 92 17.99 -12.34 0.79
C LEU A 92 17.00 -11.46 1.54
N ALA A 93 16.42 -10.50 0.84
CA ALA A 93 15.26 -9.77 1.35
C ALA A 93 14.11 -9.85 0.36
N LEU A 94 12.90 -10.00 0.90
CA LEU A 94 11.66 -9.97 0.15
C LEU A 94 10.86 -8.74 0.56
N ASP A 95 10.33 -8.02 -0.42
CA ASP A 95 9.42 -6.90 -0.18
C ASP A 95 8.09 -7.14 -0.88
N LEU A 96 7.07 -7.39 -0.07
CA LEU A 96 5.70 -7.58 -0.52
C LEU A 96 4.78 -6.57 0.18
N GLY A 97 4.29 -5.61 -0.59
CA GLY A 97 3.38 -4.59 -0.05
C GLY A 97 2.34 -4.07 -1.04
N GLY A 98 2.25 -4.65 -2.24
CA GLY A 98 1.37 -4.22 -3.32
C GLY A 98 1.51 -5.14 -4.54
N THR A 99 1.25 -4.61 -5.73
CA THR A 99 1.38 -5.36 -7.00
C THR A 99 2.83 -5.61 -7.42
N ASN A 100 3.79 -4.88 -6.84
CA ASN A 100 5.21 -5.05 -7.10
C ASN A 100 5.82 -5.86 -5.96
N PHE A 101 6.24 -7.07 -6.26
CA PHE A 101 7.04 -7.91 -5.39
C PHE A 101 8.51 -7.70 -5.71
N ARG A 102 9.38 -7.56 -4.69
CA ARG A 102 10.82 -7.44 -4.90
C ARG A 102 11.57 -8.56 -4.21
N VAL A 103 12.57 -9.09 -4.92
CA VAL A 103 13.59 -9.98 -4.36
C VAL A 103 14.90 -9.21 -4.39
N LEU A 104 15.63 -9.20 -3.28
CA LEU A 104 16.90 -8.50 -3.13
C LEU A 104 17.98 -9.46 -2.65
N LEU A 105 19.19 -9.31 -3.18
CA LEU A 105 20.42 -9.85 -2.61
C LEU A 105 21.17 -8.69 -1.96
N ILE A 106 21.48 -8.84 -0.68
CA ILE A 106 22.18 -7.84 0.12
C ILE A 106 23.48 -8.47 0.59
N ASN A 107 24.61 -7.84 0.28
CA ASN A 107 25.91 -8.20 0.83
C ASN A 107 26.30 -7.14 1.86
N LEU A 108 26.52 -7.59 3.09
CA LEU A 108 27.00 -6.78 4.20
C LEU A 108 28.47 -7.12 4.43
N ASN A 109 29.31 -6.10 4.52
CA ASN A 109 30.71 -6.18 4.89
C ASN A 109 31.02 -5.09 5.92
N GLY A 110 30.44 -5.24 7.11
CA GLY A 110 30.45 -4.22 8.15
C GLY A 110 29.65 -2.99 7.72
N GLN A 111 30.32 -1.86 7.54
CA GLN A 111 29.66 -0.61 7.12
C GLN A 111 29.42 -0.55 5.60
N GLU A 112 30.05 -1.41 4.82
CA GLU A 112 29.84 -1.47 3.37
C GLU A 112 28.62 -2.34 3.05
N VAL A 113 27.72 -1.81 2.22
CA VAL A 113 26.48 -2.48 1.82
C VAL A 113 26.36 -2.42 0.30
N THR A 114 26.25 -3.59 -0.34
CA THR A 114 25.84 -3.68 -1.74
C THR A 114 24.51 -4.40 -1.87
N MET A 115 23.72 -4.02 -2.87
CA MET A 115 22.37 -4.50 -3.04
C MET A 115 22.04 -4.65 -4.53
N GLU A 116 21.57 -5.85 -4.89
CA GLU A 116 20.98 -6.15 -6.19
C GLU A 116 19.51 -6.50 -5.99
N SER A 117 18.63 -6.05 -6.88
CA SER A 117 17.20 -6.31 -6.73
C SER A 117 16.50 -6.53 -8.07
N LYS A 118 15.40 -7.26 -8.02
CA LYS A 118 14.51 -7.47 -9.16
C LYS A 118 13.05 -7.36 -8.74
N ILE A 119 12.28 -6.66 -9.56
CA ILE A 119 10.84 -6.50 -9.39
C ILE A 119 10.11 -7.57 -10.21
N TYR A 120 9.14 -8.21 -9.58
CA TYR A 120 8.19 -9.14 -10.18
C TYR A 120 6.78 -8.60 -9.97
N LEU A 121 5.96 -8.64 -11.02
CA LEU A 121 4.57 -8.20 -10.94
C LEU A 121 3.70 -9.34 -10.43
N ILE A 122 2.88 -9.06 -9.41
CA ILE A 122 1.85 -9.99 -8.95
C ILE A 122 0.59 -9.78 -9.79
N PRO A 123 0.16 -10.78 -10.57
CA PRO A 123 -1.08 -10.71 -11.32
C PRO A 123 -2.29 -10.48 -10.42
N GLN A 124 -3.25 -9.68 -10.87
CA GLN A 124 -4.46 -9.38 -10.10
C GLN A 124 -5.23 -10.63 -9.64
N HIS A 125 -5.31 -11.66 -10.50
CA HIS A 125 -6.01 -12.90 -10.15
C HIS A 125 -5.34 -13.66 -8.98
N MET A 126 -4.03 -13.48 -8.75
CA MET A 126 -3.34 -14.06 -7.60
C MET A 126 -3.56 -13.23 -6.33
N MET A 127 -3.70 -11.91 -6.46
CA MET A 127 -4.05 -11.03 -5.33
C MET A 127 -5.45 -11.33 -4.75
N THR A 128 -6.35 -11.88 -5.56
CA THR A 128 -7.69 -12.29 -5.15
C THR A 128 -7.91 -13.81 -5.25
N GLY A 129 -6.84 -14.57 -5.44
CA GLY A 129 -6.84 -16.03 -5.58
C GLY A 129 -6.69 -16.71 -4.22
N THR A 130 -6.08 -17.89 -4.16
CA THR A 130 -5.73 -18.53 -2.88
C THR A 130 -4.37 -18.06 -2.38
N GLY A 131 -4.15 -18.13 -1.07
CA GLY A 131 -2.82 -17.97 -0.48
C GLY A 131 -1.77 -18.87 -1.14
N GLU A 132 -2.10 -20.14 -1.41
CA GLU A 132 -1.18 -21.08 -2.08
C GLU A 132 -0.68 -20.54 -3.42
N GLN A 133 -1.58 -20.05 -4.28
CA GLN A 133 -1.21 -19.47 -5.58
C GLN A 133 -0.28 -18.26 -5.45
N LEU A 134 -0.53 -17.40 -4.46
CA LEU A 134 0.33 -16.24 -4.19
C LEU A 134 1.73 -16.68 -3.75
N PHE A 135 1.81 -17.63 -2.83
CA PHE A 135 3.08 -18.10 -2.28
C PHE A 135 3.87 -18.98 -3.27
N ASP A 136 3.20 -19.73 -4.14
CA ASP A 136 3.83 -20.43 -5.28
C ASP A 136 4.48 -19.45 -6.25
N HIS A 137 3.79 -18.35 -6.58
CA HIS A 137 4.35 -17.29 -7.42
C HIS A 137 5.57 -16.61 -6.78
N ILE A 138 5.51 -16.35 -5.47
CA ILE A 138 6.66 -15.82 -4.70
C ILE A 138 7.84 -16.79 -4.77
N ALA A 139 7.61 -18.08 -4.55
CA ALA A 139 8.65 -19.11 -4.63
C ALA A 139 9.29 -19.18 -6.02
N GLU A 140 8.50 -19.10 -7.09
CA GLU A 140 8.99 -19.06 -8.47
C GLU A 140 9.85 -17.82 -8.74
N CYS A 141 9.44 -16.64 -8.24
CA CYS A 141 10.20 -15.40 -8.38
C CYS A 141 11.55 -15.46 -7.65
N ILE A 142 11.58 -16.05 -6.45
CA ILE A 142 12.81 -16.29 -5.70
C ILE A 142 13.71 -17.27 -6.47
N HIS A 143 13.17 -18.37 -6.98
CA HIS A 143 13.92 -19.35 -7.76
C HIS A 143 14.57 -18.71 -9.00
N LYS A 144 13.80 -17.94 -9.78
CA LYS A 144 14.31 -17.21 -10.96
C LYS A 144 15.42 -16.23 -10.59
N PHE A 145 15.29 -15.53 -9.46
CA PHE A 145 16.30 -14.59 -8.98
C PHE A 145 17.57 -15.32 -8.54
N MET A 146 17.46 -16.35 -7.70
CA MET A 146 18.62 -17.12 -7.24
C MET A 146 19.34 -17.84 -8.39
N SER A 147 18.59 -18.34 -9.38
CA SER A 147 19.16 -18.95 -10.58
C SER A 147 20.01 -17.97 -11.40
N SER A 148 19.55 -16.72 -11.57
CA SER A 148 20.32 -15.71 -12.32
C SER A 148 21.57 -15.19 -11.60
N HIS A 149 21.78 -15.55 -10.34
CA HIS A 149 22.95 -15.19 -9.54
C HIS A 149 23.78 -16.43 -9.12
N ASP A 150 23.48 -17.61 -9.69
CA ASP A 150 24.15 -18.88 -9.37
C ASP A 150 24.08 -19.31 -7.89
N LEU A 151 23.01 -18.92 -7.18
CA LEU A 151 22.84 -19.14 -5.73
C LEU A 151 21.99 -20.36 -5.37
N LEU A 152 21.54 -21.17 -6.34
CA LEU A 152 20.58 -22.27 -6.09
C LEU A 152 21.06 -23.37 -5.15
N LYS A 153 22.38 -23.48 -4.93
CA LYS A 153 22.99 -24.46 -4.01
C LYS A 153 23.25 -23.89 -2.62
N GLU A 154 23.08 -22.59 -2.43
CA GLU A 154 23.39 -21.88 -1.20
C GLU A 154 22.18 -21.84 -0.25
N LYS A 155 22.45 -21.87 1.05
CA LYS A 155 21.45 -21.59 2.09
C LYS A 155 21.68 -20.18 2.61
N ILE A 156 20.89 -19.23 2.10
CA ILE A 156 21.02 -17.81 2.43
C ILE A 156 19.91 -17.40 3.41
N PRO A 157 20.24 -16.74 4.54
CA PRO A 157 19.23 -16.19 5.44
C PRO A 157 18.32 -15.20 4.71
N LEU A 158 17.02 -15.26 5.00
CA LEU A 158 16.02 -14.45 4.31
C LEU A 158 15.23 -13.59 5.29
N GLY A 159 15.18 -12.29 5.04
CA GLY A 159 14.25 -11.36 5.67
C GLY A 159 13.01 -11.14 4.81
N PHE A 160 11.83 -11.17 5.41
CA PHE A 160 10.57 -10.95 4.68
C PHE A 160 9.84 -9.70 5.18
N THR A 161 9.92 -8.63 4.40
CA THR A 161 9.11 -7.42 4.58
C THR A 161 7.71 -7.68 4.03
N PHE A 162 6.81 -8.09 4.90
CA PHE A 162 5.42 -8.39 4.57
C PHE A 162 4.52 -7.24 5.06
N SER A 163 4.26 -6.27 4.18
CA SER A 163 3.62 -4.99 4.52
C SER A 163 2.09 -5.09 4.62
N PHE A 164 1.61 -6.04 5.43
CA PHE A 164 0.22 -6.21 5.80
C PHE A 164 0.07 -6.23 7.33
N PRO A 165 -1.13 -5.92 7.85
CA PRO A 165 -1.39 -6.03 9.27
C PRO A 165 -1.15 -7.46 9.79
N CYS A 166 -0.10 -7.64 10.59
CA CYS A 166 0.26 -8.92 11.19
C CYS A 166 0.39 -8.79 12.71
N LYS A 167 0.00 -9.85 13.42
CA LYS A 167 0.32 -10.05 14.83
C LYS A 167 1.57 -10.91 14.92
N GLN A 168 2.71 -10.30 15.21
CA GLN A 168 3.96 -11.04 15.43
C GLN A 168 3.95 -11.76 16.78
N ILE A 169 4.38 -13.02 16.78
CA ILE A 169 4.60 -13.81 18.00
C ILE A 169 6.10 -14.18 18.18
N GLY A 170 6.91 -13.85 17.18
CA GLY A 170 8.37 -13.94 17.20
C GLY A 170 8.97 -13.20 16.00
N LEU A 171 10.30 -13.12 15.95
CA LEU A 171 11.01 -12.46 14.85
C LEU A 171 10.72 -13.11 13.49
N ASN A 172 10.60 -14.44 13.47
CA ASN A 172 10.35 -15.25 12.28
C ASN A 172 8.93 -15.83 12.23
N HIS A 173 7.98 -15.31 13.03
CA HIS A 173 6.62 -15.81 13.07
C HIS A 173 5.62 -14.66 13.26
N ALA A 174 4.72 -14.53 12.29
CA ALA A 174 3.60 -13.62 12.37
C ALA A 174 2.32 -14.25 11.83
N ILE A 175 1.18 -13.86 12.39
CA ILE A 175 -0.14 -14.25 11.91
C ILE A 175 -0.74 -13.04 11.19
N LEU A 176 -1.09 -13.20 9.92
CA LEU A 176 -1.82 -12.18 9.18
C LEU A 176 -3.18 -11.95 9.84
N THR A 177 -3.54 -10.70 10.09
CA THR A 177 -4.82 -10.34 10.73
C THR A 177 -5.89 -9.97 9.71
N GLN A 178 -5.50 -9.23 8.66
CA GLN A 178 -6.40 -8.85 7.58
C GLN A 178 -5.62 -8.50 6.33
N TRP A 179 -6.14 -8.88 5.17
CA TRP A 179 -5.63 -8.37 3.91
C TRP A 179 -6.04 -6.92 3.69
N THR A 180 -5.17 -6.17 3.00
CA THR A 180 -5.40 -4.77 2.62
C THR A 180 -4.89 -4.54 1.19
N LYS A 181 -5.02 -3.31 0.67
CA LYS A 181 -4.39 -2.91 -0.61
C LYS A 181 -4.83 -3.77 -1.82
N GLY A 182 -6.06 -4.26 -1.80
CA GLY A 182 -6.65 -5.08 -2.87
C GLY A 182 -6.38 -6.58 -2.78
N PHE A 183 -5.53 -7.03 -1.84
CA PHE A 183 -5.35 -8.46 -1.57
C PHE A 183 -6.57 -9.04 -0.86
N LYS A 184 -6.91 -10.30 -1.17
CA LYS A 184 -8.02 -11.08 -0.60
C LYS A 184 -7.75 -12.61 -0.67
N CYS A 185 -6.50 -13.00 -0.46
CA CYS A 185 -6.04 -14.38 -0.62
C CYS A 185 -6.46 -15.32 0.52
#